data_AF-A0A3B0T410-F1
#
_entry.id   AF-A0A3B0T410-F1
#
_cell.length_a   1.000
_cell.length_b   1.000
_cell.length_c   1.000
_cell.angle_alpha   90.00
_cell.angle_beta   90.00
_cell.angle_gamma   90.00
#
_symmetry.space_group_name_H-M   'P 1'
#
loop_
_entity.id
_entity.type
_entity.pdbx_description
1 polymer ?
#
loop_
_entity_poly.entity_id
_entity_poly.type
_entity_poly.pdbx_seq_one_letter_code
_entity_poly.pdbx_strand_id
1 'polypeptide(L)'
;VILASLEPALRQATFLLAEQAAQEVSAQLPGYRIEVALRGGEPEIVVTEEPTEPLPTDEDLEARITVRLPPSLKSDLESAASVHGDSVNTFVIKTLATKASRRKNRRFTGTIDT
;
A
#
# COMPACT_ATOMS: atom_id res chain seq x y z
N VAL A 1 11.59 -53.68 8.59
CA VAL A 1 11.03 -53.22 7.29
C VAL A 1 9.89 -52.21 7.48
N ILE A 2 9.00 -52.36 8.47
CA ILE A 2 7.86 -51.43 8.70
C ILE A 2 8.29 -50.01 9.14
N LEU A 3 9.38 -49.86 9.90
CA LEU A 3 9.87 -48.53 10.30
C LEU A 3 10.30 -47.67 9.10
N ALA A 4 10.96 -48.26 8.11
CA ALA A 4 11.38 -47.54 6.90
C ALA A 4 10.19 -47.09 6.02
N SER A 5 9.06 -47.82 6.04
CA SER A 5 7.84 -47.41 5.34
C SER A 5 7.04 -46.33 6.08
N LEU A 6 7.25 -46.16 7.39
CA LEU A 6 6.58 -45.13 8.18
C LEU A 6 7.31 -43.78 8.12
N GLU A 7 8.60 -43.79 7.80
CA GLU A 7 9.44 -42.59 7.80
C GLU A 7 8.89 -41.45 6.91
N PRO A 8 8.38 -41.69 5.68
CA PRO A 8 7.76 -40.64 4.88
C PRO A 8 6.52 -40.03 5.53
N ALA A 9 5.69 -40.85 6.19
CA ALA A 9 4.48 -40.39 6.86
C ALA A 9 4.80 -39.59 8.14
N LEU A 10 5.84 -39.99 8.88
CA LEU A 10 6.33 -39.24 10.03
C LEU A 10 6.91 -37.88 9.61
N ARG A 11 7.72 -37.83 8.55
CA ARG A 11 8.23 -36.57 8.00
C ARG A 11 7.10 -35.64 7.55
N GLN A 12 6.09 -36.19 6.87
CA GLN A 12 4.92 -35.42 6.49
C GLN A 12 4.19 -34.85 7.70
N ALA A 13 4.02 -35.64 8.76
CA ALA A 13 3.40 -35.17 10.00
C ALA A 13 4.22 -34.06 10.65
N THR A 14 5.55 -34.17 10.68
CA THR A 14 6.46 -33.12 11.18
C THR A 14 6.33 -31.82 10.36
N PHE A 15 6.27 -31.93 9.03
CA PHE A 15 6.10 -30.77 8.15
C PHE A 15 4.78 -30.04 8.42
N LEU A 16 3.67 -30.76 8.51
CA LEU A 16 2.36 -30.17 8.82
C LEU A 16 2.34 -29.50 10.21
N LEU A 17 3.02 -30.08 11.19
CA LEU A 17 3.18 -29.50 12.52
C LEU A 17 4.00 -28.20 12.47
N ALA A 18 5.08 -28.18 11.69
CA ALA A 18 5.90 -27.00 11.48
C ALA A 18 5.15 -25.88 10.73
N GLU A 19 4.31 -26.22 9.74
CA GLU A 19 3.46 -25.25 9.04
C GLU A 19 2.45 -24.60 9.98
N GLN A 20 1.76 -25.40 10.81
CA GLN A 20 0.83 -24.87 11.79
C GLN A 20 1.55 -23.93 12.78
N ALA A 21 2.72 -24.34 13.29
CA ALA A 21 3.51 -23.51 14.18
C ALA A 21 3.95 -22.20 13.51
N ALA A 22 4.38 -22.24 12.25
CA ALA A 22 4.78 -21.04 11.51
C ALA A 22 3.62 -20.04 11.38
N GLN A 23 2.39 -20.51 11.14
CA GLN A 23 1.20 -19.65 11.10
C GLN A 23 0.90 -18.98 12.44
N GLU A 24 0.97 -19.75 13.53
CA GLU A 24 0.74 -19.22 14.89
C GLU A 24 1.78 -18.18 15.29
N VAL A 25 3.06 -18.40 14.94
CA VAL A 25 4.14 -17.45 15.24
C VAL A 25 4.05 -16.24 14.32
N SER A 26 3.66 -16.40 13.06
CA SER A 26 3.49 -15.27 12.12
C SER A 26 2.42 -14.29 12.60
N ALA A 27 1.34 -14.79 13.19
CA ALA A 27 0.31 -13.95 13.80
C ALA A 27 0.81 -13.15 15.02
N GLN A 28 1.89 -13.59 15.67
CA GLN A 28 2.46 -12.97 16.86
C GLN A 28 3.65 -12.04 16.58
N LEU A 29 4.28 -12.17 15.41
CA LEU A 29 5.47 -11.42 15.01
C LEU A 29 5.18 -10.54 13.78
N PRO A 30 4.43 -9.43 13.94
CA PRO A 30 4.21 -8.48 12.86
C PRO A 30 5.54 -7.89 12.39
N GLY A 31 5.70 -7.70 11.08
CA GLY A 31 6.96 -7.23 10.47
C GLY A 31 7.99 -8.33 10.20
N TYR A 32 7.67 -9.58 10.52
CA TYR A 32 8.49 -10.74 10.14
C TYR A 32 7.67 -11.75 9.35
N ARG A 33 8.23 -12.20 8.23
CA ARG A 33 7.75 -13.30 7.42
C ARG A 33 8.36 -14.60 7.92
N ILE A 34 7.51 -15.57 8.23
CA ILE A 34 7.91 -16.87 8.77
C ILE A 34 7.49 -17.95 7.78
N GLU A 35 8.46 -18.68 7.25
CA GLU A 35 8.27 -19.73 6.24
C GLU A 35 8.86 -21.05 6.72
N VAL A 36 8.32 -22.16 6.21
CA VAL A 36 8.89 -23.51 6.40
C VAL A 36 9.59 -23.93 5.11
N ALA A 37 10.90 -24.12 5.17
CA ALA A 37 11.72 -24.55 4.03
C ALA A 37 12.21 -25.99 4.24
N LEU A 38 12.22 -26.78 3.16
CA LEU A 38 12.83 -28.11 3.19
C LEU A 38 14.30 -28.01 2.79
N ARG A 39 15.22 -28.34 3.69
CA ARG A 39 16.67 -28.41 3.41
C ARG A 39 17.19 -29.80 3.72
N GLY A 40 17.81 -30.44 2.74
CA GLY A 40 18.26 -31.83 2.88
C GLY A 40 17.13 -32.84 3.16
N GLY A 41 15.87 -32.44 2.93
CA GLY A 41 14.69 -33.26 3.25
C GLY A 41 14.16 -33.11 4.67
N GLU A 42 14.71 -32.19 5.46
CA GLU A 42 14.25 -31.83 6.81
C GLU A 42 13.56 -30.45 6.79
N PRO A 43 12.45 -30.26 7.52
CA PRO A 43 11.78 -28.97 7.65
C PRO A 43 12.57 -28.02 8.57
N GLU A 44 12.85 -26.82 8.07
CA GLU A 44 13.48 -25.71 8.80
C GLU A 44 12.54 -24.49 8.83
N ILE A 45 12.48 -23.79 9.97
CA ILE A 45 11.77 -22.51 10.09
C ILE A 45 12.72 -21.39 9.67
N VAL A 46 12.31 -20.60 8.69
CA VAL A 46 13.06 -19.44 8.19
C VAL A 46 12.29 -18.19 8.57
N VAL A 47 12.96 -17.28 9.27
CA VAL A 47 12.41 -15.97 9.65
C VAL A 47 13.12 -14.91 8.83
N THR A 48 12.35 -14.12 8.11
CA THR A 48 12.84 -12.99 7.31
C THR A 48 12.14 -11.73 7.79
N GLU A 49 12.89 -10.65 7.99
CA GLU A 49 12.28 -9.35 8.24
C GLU A 49 11.48 -8.93 7.00
N GLU A 50 10.18 -8.71 7.17
CA GLU A 50 9.35 -8.23 6.08
C GLU A 50 9.60 -6.73 5.94
N PRO A 51 10.03 -6.25 4.76
CA PRO A 51 10.16 -4.82 4.55
C PRO A 51 8.80 -4.20 4.82
N THR A 52 8.70 -3.39 5.87
CA THR A 52 7.54 -2.53 6.04
C THR A 52 7.53 -1.61 4.84
N GLU A 53 6.61 -1.83 3.89
CA GLU A 53 6.36 -0.83 2.86
C GLU A 53 6.15 0.49 3.60
N PRO A 54 6.97 1.52 3.36
CA PRO A 54 6.78 2.79 4.02
C PRO A 54 5.35 3.22 3.72
N LEU A 55 4.55 3.39 4.77
CA LEU A 55 3.27 4.06 4.66
C LEU A 55 3.55 5.37 3.93
N PRO A 56 2.88 5.67 2.81
CA PRO A 56 3.16 6.89 2.08
C PRO A 56 2.99 8.04 3.06
N THR A 57 4.06 8.78 3.29
CA THR A 57 3.97 10.01 4.08
C THR A 57 3.06 10.98 3.34
N ASP A 58 2.43 11.94 4.02
CA ASP A 58 1.60 12.95 3.34
C ASP A 58 2.38 13.71 2.24
N GLU A 59 3.72 13.73 2.32
CA GLU A 59 4.63 14.25 1.28
C GLU A 59 4.76 13.30 0.06
N ASP A 60 4.65 11.98 0.25
CA ASP A 60 4.62 10.98 -0.82
C ASP A 60 3.25 10.90 -1.55
N LEU A 61 2.22 11.55 -1.00
CA LEU A 61 0.91 11.70 -1.62
C LEU A 61 0.83 12.89 -2.60
N GLU A 62 1.98 13.40 -3.06
CA GLU A 62 2.02 14.41 -4.14
C GLU A 62 1.59 13.77 -5.47
N ALA A 63 0.28 13.79 -5.74
CA ALA A 63 -0.28 13.31 -7.00
C ALA A 63 0.18 14.22 -8.16
N ARG A 64 1.14 13.74 -8.97
CA ARG A 64 1.62 14.41 -10.18
C ARG A 64 0.66 14.16 -11.35
N ILE A 65 0.20 15.23 -12.01
CA ILE A 65 -0.72 15.15 -13.15
C ILE A 65 -0.12 15.91 -14.34
N THR A 66 0.03 15.23 -15.48
CA THR A 66 0.44 15.86 -16.75
C THR A 66 -0.80 16.18 -17.59
N VAL A 67 -1.07 17.47 -17.82
CA VAL A 67 -2.24 17.93 -18.60
C VAL A 67 -1.79 18.53 -19.93
N ARG A 68 -2.46 18.17 -21.04
CA ARG A 68 -2.26 18.80 -22.34
C ARG A 68 -3.26 19.93 -22.52
N LEU A 69 -2.77 21.16 -22.58
CA LEU A 69 -3.61 22.35 -22.73
C LEU A 69 -3.62 22.82 -24.19
N PRO A 70 -4.79 23.26 -24.71
CA PRO A 70 -4.83 24.06 -25.93
C PRO A 70 -4.00 25.34 -25.75
N PRO A 71 -3.37 25.87 -26.83
CA PRO A 71 -2.47 27.01 -26.73
C PRO A 71 -3.16 28.27 -26.20
N SER A 72 -4.43 28.51 -26.56
CA SER A 72 -5.22 29.63 -26.04
C SER A 72 -5.38 29.58 -24.52
N LEU A 73 -5.70 28.39 -23.97
CA LEU A 73 -5.91 28.21 -22.55
C LEU A 73 -4.61 28.44 -21.76
N LYS A 74 -3.46 28.02 -22.30
CA LYS A 74 -2.16 28.28 -21.67
C LYS A 74 -1.88 29.77 -21.57
N SER A 75 -2.10 30.53 -22.66
CA SER A 75 -1.91 31.99 -22.67
C SER A 75 -2.84 32.71 -21.69
N ASP A 76 -4.10 32.29 -21.61
CA ASP A 76 -5.07 32.86 -20.66
C ASP A 76 -4.64 32.62 -19.21
N LEU A 77 -4.13 31.42 -18.89
CA LEU A 77 -3.62 31.10 -17.55
C LEU A 77 -2.35 31.88 -17.20
N GLU A 78 -1.43 32.07 -18.14
CA GLU A 78 -0.21 32.87 -17.94
C GLU A 78 -0.54 34.35 -17.68
N SER A 79 -1.48 34.91 -18.43
CA SER A 79 -1.95 36.28 -18.23
C SER A 79 -2.64 36.45 -16.88
N ALA A 80 -3.56 35.54 -16.53
CA ALA A 80 -4.26 35.57 -15.25
C ALA A 80 -3.30 35.39 -14.06
N ALA A 81 -2.34 34.47 -14.15
CA ALA A 81 -1.32 34.28 -13.11
C ALA A 81 -0.47 35.54 -12.92
N SER A 82 -0.07 36.20 -14.02
CA SER A 82 0.70 37.44 -13.99
C SER A 82 -0.04 38.59 -13.30
N VAL A 83 -1.35 38.72 -13.54
CA VAL A 83 -2.20 39.72 -12.85
C VAL A 83 -2.24 39.48 -11.34
N HIS A 84 -2.18 38.22 -10.90
CA HIS A 84 -2.16 37.84 -9.49
C HIS A 84 -0.77 37.81 -8.86
N GLY A 85 0.30 38.00 -9.63
CA GLY A 85 1.68 37.88 -9.15
C GLY A 85 2.08 36.45 -8.76
N ASP A 86 1.32 35.45 -9.22
CA ASP A 86 1.51 34.04 -8.91
C ASP A 86 2.26 33.33 -10.04
N SER A 87 2.97 32.24 -9.72
CA SER A 87 3.40 31.31 -10.78
C SER A 87 2.18 30.64 -11.41
N VAL A 88 2.27 30.24 -12.68
CA VAL A 88 1.19 29.51 -13.36
C VAL A 88 0.77 28.27 -12.56
N ASN A 89 1.73 27.54 -12.00
CA ASN A 89 1.45 26.37 -11.17
C ASN A 89 0.65 26.75 -9.91
N THR A 90 1.09 27.77 -9.17
CA THR A 90 0.41 28.28 -7.98
C THR A 90 -1.02 28.72 -8.30
N PHE A 91 -1.19 29.46 -9.39
CA PHE A 91 -2.49 29.94 -9.85
C PHE A 91 -3.44 28.78 -10.22
N VAL A 92 -2.93 27.77 -10.96
CA VAL A 92 -3.69 26.58 -11.35
C VAL A 92 -4.10 25.76 -10.12
N ILE A 93 -3.18 25.55 -9.17
CA ILE A 93 -3.49 24.83 -7.92
C ILE A 93 -4.59 25.55 -7.13
N LYS A 94 -4.46 26.87 -6.94
CA LYS A 94 -5.44 27.68 -6.19
C LYS A 94 -6.83 27.69 -6.83
N THR A 95 -6.88 27.81 -8.16
CA THR A 95 -8.15 27.77 -8.91
C THR A 95 -8.81 26.40 -8.85
N LEU A 96 -8.04 25.31 -9.01
CA LEU A 96 -8.52 23.93 -8.87
C LEU A 96 -9.01 23.64 -7.44
N ALA A 97 -8.24 24.03 -6.42
CA ALA A 97 -8.62 23.85 -5.01
C ALA A 97 -9.96 24.54 -4.68
N THR A 98 -10.17 25.75 -5.20
CA THR A 98 -11.41 26.52 -5.03
C THR A 98 -12.61 25.84 -5.72
N LYS A 99 -12.42 25.26 -6.91
CA LYS A 99 -13.48 24.54 -7.63
C LYS A 99 -13.77 23.16 -7.03
N ALA A 100 -12.75 22.45 -6.57
CA ALA A 100 -12.87 21.12 -5.97
C ALA A 100 -13.53 21.17 -4.58
N SER A 101 -13.14 22.12 -3.72
CA SER A 101 -13.70 22.27 -2.36
C SER A 101 -15.20 22.57 -2.38
N ARG A 102 -15.67 23.38 -3.36
CA ARG A 102 -17.10 23.67 -3.56
C ARG A 102 -17.95 22.42 -3.84
N ARG A 103 -17.35 21.36 -4.38
CA ARG A 103 -18.02 20.07 -4.63
C ARG A 103 -18.08 19.20 -3.36
N LYS A 104 -17.06 19.27 -2.50
CA LYS A 104 -16.97 18.49 -1.26
C LYS A 104 -18.01 18.93 -0.21
N ASN A 105 -18.30 20.24 -0.13
CA ASN A 105 -19.25 20.80 0.84
C ASN A 105 -20.75 20.50 0.57
N ARG A 106 -21.07 19.69 -0.46
CA ARG A 106 -22.46 19.40 -0.87
C ARG A 106 -22.96 18.02 -0.43
N ARG A 107 -22.23 17.28 0.40
CA ARG A 107 -22.64 15.94 0.85
C ARG A 107 -22.42 15.77 2.35
N PHE A 108 -23.54 15.61 3.05
CA PHE A 108 -23.81 14.68 4.16
C PHE A 108 -24.60 15.36 5.29
N THR A 109 -25.91 15.16 5.26
CA THR A 109 -26.79 15.27 6.44
C THR A 109 -27.87 14.21 6.24
N GLY A 110 -27.54 12.98 6.63
CA GLY A 110 -28.48 11.90 6.83
C GLY A 110 -28.14 11.28 8.17
N THR A 111 -28.95 11.58 9.19
CA THR A 111 -28.84 10.98 10.52
C THR A 111 -29.21 9.50 10.38
N ILE A 112 -28.31 8.61 10.75
CA ILE A 112 -28.63 7.19 10.92
C ILE A 112 -29.23 7.08 12.31
N ASP A 113 -30.56 7.02 12.37
CA ASP A 113 -31.26 6.57 13.57
C ASP A 113 -31.03 5.05 13.71
N THR A 114 -30.48 4.66 14.86
CA THR A 114 -30.27 3.28 15.32
C THR A 114 -31.55 2.62 15.78
#